data_AF-A0A966S3J8-F1
#
_entry.id   AF-A0A966S3J8-F1
#
_cell.length_a   1.000
_cell.length_b   1.000
_cell.length_c   1.000
_cell.angle_alpha   90.00
_cell.angle_beta   90.00
_cell.angle_gamma   90.00
#
_symmetry.space_group_name_H-M   'P 1'
#
loop_
_entity.id
_entity.type
_entity.pdbx_description
1 polymer ?
#
loop_
_entity_poly.entity_id
_entity_poly.type
_entity_poly.pdbx_seq_one_letter_code
_entity_poly.pdbx_strand_id
1 'polypeptide(L)'
;MKKLLQTLAILPIWFLSASIIEVNSFEQIQIPAEKNLLVILDIDNTLMHLKQDLGSDQWFYHRWKELENQGMTNEQALRKVAFEFNGIQTLSPSKIVEDLRGHKSNFTLLNP
;
A
#
# COMPACT_ATOMS: atom_id res chain seq x y z
N MET A 1 12.19 43.58 -7.93
CA MET A 1 11.77 43.21 -6.55
C MET A 1 10.85 41.97 -6.50
N LYS A 2 9.77 41.88 -7.30
CA LYS A 2 8.87 40.71 -7.29
C LYS A 2 9.54 39.34 -7.58
N LYS A 3 10.50 39.30 -8.51
CA LYS A 3 11.27 38.08 -8.85
C LYS A 3 12.21 37.62 -7.72
N LEU A 4 12.73 38.55 -6.90
CA LEU A 4 13.61 38.24 -5.77
C LEU A 4 12.83 37.62 -4.60
N LEU A 5 11.58 38.07 -4.41
CA LEU A 5 10.66 37.54 -3.39
C LEU A 5 10.21 36.10 -3.71
N GLN A 6 10.04 35.76 -4.99
CA GLN A 6 9.68 34.41 -5.44
C GLN A 6 10.81 33.41 -5.24
N THR A 7 12.07 33.80 -5.46
CA THR A 7 13.24 32.95 -5.18
C THR A 7 13.44 32.66 -3.70
N LEU A 8 13.10 33.60 -2.80
CA LEU A 8 13.18 33.36 -1.35
C LEU A 8 12.10 32.37 -0.86
N ALA A 9 10.94 32.33 -1.50
CA ALA A 9 9.85 31.42 -1.12
C ALA A 9 10.12 29.94 -1.45
N ILE A 10 11.09 29.64 -2.33
CA ILE A 10 11.44 28.27 -2.75
C ILE A 10 12.59 27.70 -1.88
N LEU A 11 13.34 28.56 -1.18
CA LEU A 11 14.46 28.17 -0.32
C LEU A 11 14.09 27.22 0.86
N PRO A 12 12.92 27.33 1.53
CA PRO A 12 12.63 26.47 2.68
C PRO A 12 12.31 25.01 2.32
N ILE A 13 12.04 24.68 1.05
CA ILE A 13 11.72 23.31 0.62
C ILE A 13 12.96 22.40 0.65
N TRP A 14 14.16 22.96 0.53
CA TRP A 14 15.41 22.21 0.46
C TRP A 14 15.88 21.62 1.80
N PHE A 15 15.25 22.02 2.91
CA PHE A 15 15.59 21.50 4.26
C PHE A 15 14.66 20.37 4.74
N LEU A 16 13.70 19.94 3.91
CA LEU A 16 12.87 18.78 4.21
C LEU A 16 13.70 17.51 4.02
N SER A 17 14.21 16.97 5.13
CA SER A 17 14.83 15.65 5.16
C SER A 17 13.76 14.59 5.39
N ALA A 18 13.65 13.62 4.48
CA ALA A 18 12.80 12.45 4.64
C ALA A 18 13.69 11.19 4.74
N SER A 19 13.32 10.28 5.63
CA SER A 19 13.95 8.97 5.77
C SER A 19 12.92 7.89 5.49
N ILE A 20 13.29 6.89 4.69
CA ILE A 20 12.50 5.67 4.54
C ILE A 20 13.02 4.67 5.57
N ILE A 21 12.12 4.19 6.42
CA ILE A 21 12.43 3.17 7.43
C ILE A 21 11.56 1.97 7.08
N GLU A 22 12.20 0.87 6.70
CA GLU A 22 11.52 -0.41 6.48
C GLU A 22 11.37 -1.11 7.83
N VAL A 23 10.15 -1.55 8.12
CA VAL A 23 9.79 -2.29 9.34
C VAL A 23 9.03 -3.55 8.94
N ASN A 24 9.17 -4.60 9.73
CA ASN A 24 8.54 -5.90 9.45
C ASN A 24 7.26 -6.15 10.29
N SER A 25 6.93 -5.26 11.22
CA SER A 25 5.70 -5.32 12.03
C SER A 25 5.31 -3.94 12.55
N PHE A 26 4.03 -3.77 12.92
CA PHE A 26 3.53 -2.50 13.45
C PHE A 26 4.16 -2.15 14.80
N GLU A 27 4.54 -3.15 15.60
CA GLU A 27 5.23 -2.97 16.89
C GLU A 27 6.57 -2.22 16.77
N GLN A 28 7.24 -2.32 15.61
CA GLN A 28 8.52 -1.66 15.36
C GLN A 28 8.36 -0.17 15.03
N ILE A 29 7.13 0.30 14.77
CA ILE A 29 6.84 1.71 14.54
C ILE A 29 6.95 2.44 15.89
N GLN A 30 8.17 2.87 16.22
CA GLN A 30 8.43 3.68 17.39
C GLN A 30 7.86 5.08 17.15
N ILE A 31 6.76 5.41 17.82
CA ILE A 31 6.19 6.76 17.80
C ILE A 31 6.90 7.55 18.90
N PRO A 32 7.73 8.55 18.55
CA PRO A 32 8.35 9.39 19.56
C PRO A 32 7.23 10.10 20.35
N ALA A 33 7.28 10.00 21.68
CA ALA A 33 6.24 10.50 22.58
C ALA A 33 5.93 12.01 22.44
N GLU A 34 6.79 12.76 21.75
CA GLU A 34 6.76 14.22 21.65
C GLU A 34 6.31 14.76 20.28
N LYS A 35 5.90 13.90 19.33
CA LYS A 35 5.52 14.33 17.98
C LYS A 35 4.06 14.02 17.66
N ASN A 36 3.36 15.02 17.10
CA ASN A 36 2.13 14.80 16.35
C ASN A 36 2.49 14.00 15.09
N LEU A 37 2.26 12.69 15.12
CA LEU A 37 2.54 11.80 14.01
C LEU A 37 1.24 11.48 13.25
N LEU A 38 1.24 11.73 11.94
CA LEU A 38 0.20 11.21 11.04
C LEU A 38 0.67 9.85 10.50
N VAL A 39 -0.11 8.81 10.75
CA VAL A 39 0.12 7.48 10.19
C VAL A 39 -0.93 7.24 9.11
N ILE A 40 -0.47 6.97 7.88
CA ILE A 40 -1.34 6.61 6.75
C ILE A 40 -1.01 5.16 6.41
N LEU A 41 -2.03 4.31 6.43
CA LEU A 41 -1.89 2.88 6.15
C LEU A 41 -2.70 2.56 4.90
N ASP A 42 -2.09 1.78 4.02
CA ASP A 42 -2.84 1.10 2.97
C ASP A 42 -3.72 0.00 3.59
N ILE A 43 -4.78 -0.39 2.90
CA ILE A 43 -5.70 -1.43 3.38
C ILE A 43 -5.25 -2.80 2.87
N ASP A 44 -5.16 -2.94 1.55
CA ASP A 44 -4.91 -4.22 0.90
C ASP A 44 -3.43 -4.59 0.98
N ASN A 45 -3.17 -5.86 1.30
CA ASN A 45 -1.84 -6.42 1.54
C ASN A 45 -1.00 -5.68 2.61
N THR A 46 -1.64 -4.82 3.41
CA THR A 46 -1.02 -4.10 4.54
C THR A 46 -1.77 -4.38 5.84
N LEU A 47 -3.06 -4.08 5.89
CA LEU A 47 -3.92 -4.38 7.05
C LEU A 47 -4.69 -5.69 6.88
N MET A 48 -5.07 -5.99 5.63
CA MET A 48 -5.81 -7.19 5.28
C MET A 48 -5.25 -7.80 4.01
N HIS A 49 -5.36 -9.12 3.90
CA HIS A 49 -5.02 -9.83 2.68
C HIS A 49 -6.00 -10.98 2.44
N LEU A 50 -6.06 -11.49 1.21
CA LEU A 50 -6.92 -12.61 0.89
C LEU A 50 -6.53 -13.85 1.71
N LYS A 51 -7.53 -14.63 2.12
CA LYS A 51 -7.28 -15.91 2.83
C LYS A 51 -6.59 -16.96 1.96
N GLN A 52 -6.54 -16.76 0.65
CA GLN A 52 -6.03 -17.68 -0.36
C GLN A 52 -5.02 -16.99 -1.27
N ASP A 53 -4.19 -17.78 -1.95
CA ASP A 53 -3.15 -17.26 -2.86
C ASP A 53 -3.72 -16.84 -4.23
N LEU A 54 -4.93 -17.30 -4.57
CA LEU A 54 -5.66 -16.84 -5.76
C LEU A 54 -5.95 -15.35 -5.62
N GLY A 55 -5.63 -14.58 -6.66
CA GLY A 55 -5.75 -13.12 -6.63
C GLY A 55 -4.57 -12.41 -5.98
N SER A 56 -3.48 -13.10 -5.64
CA SER A 56 -2.19 -12.46 -5.35
C SER A 56 -1.50 -11.93 -6.61
N ASP A 57 -0.50 -11.07 -6.44
CA ASP A 57 0.32 -10.56 -7.55
C ASP A 57 1.07 -11.69 -8.26
N GLN A 58 1.55 -12.67 -7.50
CA GLN A 58 2.21 -13.87 -8.03
C GLN A 58 1.25 -14.70 -8.87
N TRP A 59 0.03 -14.90 -8.38
CA TRP A 59 -1.02 -15.58 -9.14
C TRP A 59 -1.37 -14.81 -10.42
N PHE A 60 -1.53 -13.48 -10.34
CA PHE A 60 -1.82 -12.64 -11.50
C PHE A 60 -0.76 -12.78 -12.58
N TYR A 61 0.52 -12.65 -12.21
CA TYR A 61 1.61 -12.73 -13.16
C TYR A 61 1.71 -14.13 -13.78
N HIS A 62 1.62 -15.18 -12.96
CA HIS A 62 1.62 -16.55 -13.45
C HIS A 62 0.47 -16.80 -14.44
N ARG A 63 -0.75 -16.40 -14.07
CA ARG A 63 -1.95 -16.57 -14.90
C ARG A 63 -1.86 -15.77 -16.20
N TRP A 64 -1.31 -14.57 -16.16
CA TRP A 64 -1.06 -13.77 -17.36
C TRP A 64 -0.12 -14.50 -18.33
N LYS A 65 1.02 -15.00 -17.84
CA LYS A 65 1.99 -15.75 -18.65
C LYS A 65 1.42 -17.06 -19.17
N GLU A 66 0.61 -17.74 -18.38
CA GLU A 66 -0.10 -18.94 -18.82
C GLU A 66 -1.01 -18.65 -20.03
N LEU A 67 -1.77 -17.54 -19.98
CA LEU A 67 -2.66 -17.13 -21.08
C LEU A 67 -1.89 -16.73 -22.35
N GLU A 68 -0.75 -16.05 -22.21
CA GLU A 68 0.15 -15.77 -23.34
C GLU A 68 0.68 -17.08 -23.97
N ASN A 69 1.08 -18.05 -23.14
CA ASN A 69 1.54 -19.36 -23.60
C ASN A 69 0.44 -20.19 -24.27
N GLN A 70 -0.82 -19.90 -23.99
CA GLN A 70 -1.99 -20.48 -24.68
C GLN A 70 -2.31 -19.80 -26.02
N GLY A 71 -1.48 -18.83 -26.45
CA GLY A 71 -1.60 -18.18 -27.74
C GLY A 71 -2.41 -16.88 -27.75
N MET A 72 -2.80 -16.37 -26.58
CA MET A 72 -3.42 -15.04 -26.50
C MET A 72 -2.37 -13.95 -26.73
N THR A 73 -2.77 -12.84 -27.33
CA THR A 73 -1.92 -11.65 -27.35
C THR A 73 -1.76 -11.08 -25.95
N ASN A 74 -0.69 -10.31 -25.72
CA ASN A 74 -0.45 -9.65 -24.44
C ASN A 74 -1.66 -8.86 -23.93
N GLU A 75 -2.31 -8.09 -24.81
CA GLU A 75 -3.50 -7.29 -24.47
C GLU A 75 -4.70 -8.17 -24.08
N GLN A 76 -4.96 -9.24 -24.84
CA GLN A 76 -6.05 -10.17 -24.55
C GLN A 76 -5.83 -10.89 -23.22
N ALA A 77 -4.61 -11.38 -23.00
CA ALA A 77 -4.23 -12.08 -21.78
C ALA A 77 -4.33 -11.16 -20.57
N LEU A 78 -3.82 -9.93 -20.67
CA LEU A 78 -3.87 -8.92 -19.61
C LEU A 78 -5.32 -8.54 -19.27
N ARG A 79 -6.16 -8.25 -20.29
CA ARG A 79 -7.57 -7.91 -20.07
C ARG A 79 -8.32 -9.06 -19.38
N LYS A 80 -8.06 -10.30 -19.79
CA LYS A 80 -8.71 -11.48 -19.21
C LYS A 80 -8.28 -11.69 -17.75
N VAL A 81 -6.98 -11.69 -17.46
CA VAL A 81 -6.50 -11.88 -16.09
C VAL A 81 -6.93 -10.72 -15.18
N ALA A 82 -6.99 -9.48 -15.67
CA ALA A 82 -7.51 -8.35 -14.89
C ALA A 82 -8.99 -8.52 -14.53
N PHE A 83 -9.80 -9.07 -15.42
CA PHE A 83 -11.20 -9.41 -15.11
C PHE A 83 -11.30 -10.52 -14.07
N GLU A 84 -10.52 -11.60 -14.24
CA GLU A 84 -10.47 -12.72 -13.28
C GLU A 84 -9.99 -12.23 -11.89
N PHE A 85 -8.95 -11.41 -11.85
CA PHE A 85 -8.38 -10.83 -10.64
C PHE A 85 -9.40 -9.98 -9.88
N ASN A 86 -10.11 -9.08 -10.57
CA ASN A 86 -11.16 -8.27 -9.93
C ASN A 86 -12.27 -9.15 -9.34
N GLY A 87 -12.69 -10.19 -10.07
CA GLY A 87 -13.69 -11.13 -9.56
C GLY A 87 -13.23 -11.85 -8.30
N ILE A 88 -11.97 -12.29 -8.26
CA ILE A 88 -11.37 -12.94 -7.10
C ILE A 88 -11.26 -11.95 -5.93
N GLN A 89 -10.73 -10.75 -6.15
CA GLN A 89 -10.59 -9.72 -5.11
C GLN A 89 -11.95 -9.33 -4.50
N THR A 90 -12.99 -9.24 -5.32
CA THR A 90 -14.33 -8.85 -4.86
C THR A 90 -15.04 -9.94 -4.05
N LEU A 91 -14.84 -11.22 -4.41
CA LEU A 91 -15.60 -12.33 -3.84
C LEU A 91 -14.84 -13.10 -2.74
N SER A 92 -13.52 -12.92 -2.67
CA SER A 92 -12.69 -13.68 -1.74
C SER A 92 -12.76 -13.09 -0.33
N PRO A 93 -12.86 -13.93 0.71
CA PRO A 93 -12.79 -13.45 2.07
C PRO A 93 -11.37 -12.98 2.42
N SER A 94 -11.27 -11.82 3.05
CA SER A 94 -10.02 -11.29 3.60
C SER A 94 -9.75 -11.81 5.02
N LYS A 95 -8.49 -11.78 5.44
CA LYS A 95 -8.03 -11.94 6.81
C LYS A 95 -7.12 -10.78 7.21
N ILE A 96 -7.11 -10.47 8.50
CA ILE A 96 -6.26 -9.43 9.08
C ILE A 96 -4.80 -9.90 9.04
N VAL A 97 -3.88 -9.01 8.65
CA VAL A 97 -2.43 -9.26 8.63
C VAL A 97 -1.87 -9.29 10.05
N GLU A 98 -2.14 -8.25 10.84
CA GLU A 98 -1.72 -8.13 12.24
C GLU A 98 -2.91 -7.63 13.08
N ASP A 99 -3.23 -8.33 14.18
CA ASP A 99 -4.28 -7.88 15.10
C ASP A 99 -3.73 -6.80 16.04
N LEU A 100 -4.05 -5.54 15.72
CA LEU A 100 -3.61 -4.40 16.53
C LEU A 100 -4.44 -4.22 17.82
N ARG A 101 -5.50 -5.02 18.04
CA ARG A 101 -6.33 -4.95 19.25
C ARG A 101 -5.58 -5.55 20.42
N GLY A 102 -5.18 -4.70 21.37
CA GLY A 102 -4.40 -5.09 22.55
C GLY A 102 -2.99 -4.54 22.56
N HIS A 103 -2.51 -3.98 21.44
CA HIS A 103 -1.35 -3.12 21.45
C HIS A 103 -1.65 -1.87 22.28
N LYS A 104 -0.87 -1.65 23.34
CA LYS A 104 -0.95 -0.49 24.25
C LYS A 104 -0.45 0.80 23.57
N SER A 105 -0.84 1.01 22.33
CA SER A 105 -0.49 2.19 21.56
C SER A 105 -1.66 3.17 21.59
N ASN A 106 -1.36 4.42 21.92
CA ASN A 106 -2.31 5.55 22.02
C ASN A 106 -2.84 5.99 20.64
N PHE A 107 -3.26 5.07 19.79
CA PHE A 107 -3.87 5.40 18.51
C PHE A 107 -5.33 5.76 18.73
N THR A 108 -5.65 7.04 18.59
CA THR A 108 -7.04 7.47 18.39
C THR A 108 -7.34 7.30 16.91
N LEU A 109 -8.27 6.40 16.57
CA LEU A 109 -8.81 6.31 15.22
C LEU A 109 -9.56 7.63 14.93
N LEU A 110 -9.10 8.38 13.94
CA LEU A 110 -9.85 9.51 13.41
C LEU A 110 -10.98 8.93 12.56
N ASN A 111 -12.23 9.14 12.98
CA ASN A 111 -13.37 8.80 12.14
C ASN A 111 -13.35 9.67 10.87
N PRO A 112 -13.64 9.10 9.69
CA PRO A 112 -13.75 9.84 8.44
C PRO A 112 -14.90 10.87 8.48
#